data_AF-A0A223V8U5-F1
#
_entry.id   AF-A0A223V8U5-F1
#
_cell.length_a   1.000
_cell.length_b   1.000
_cell.length_c   1.000
_cell.angle_alpha   90.00
_cell.angle_beta   90.00
_cell.angle_gamma   90.00
#
_symmetry.space_group_name_H-M   'P 1'
#
loop_
_entity.id
_entity.type
_entity.pdbx_description
1 polymer ?
#
loop_
_entity_poly.entity_id
_entity_poly.type
_entity_poly.pdbx_seq_one_letter_code
_entity_poly.pdbx_strand_id
1 'polypeptide(L)' 'MLTYIKESVEELRNNVTLPSKAEASNLMVIVAVFSIIFALATWGVDTVFSRVVQLYFDYVLN' A
#
# COMPACT_ATOMS: atom_id res chain seq x y z
N MET A 1 -17.32 14.11 -25.82
CA MET A 1 -16.77 13.78 -24.49
C MET A 1 -17.70 12.85 -23.69
N LEU A 2 -18.97 13.20 -23.46
CA LEU A 2 -19.93 12.30 -22.79
C LEU A 2 -20.09 10.92 -23.46
N THR A 3 -20.06 10.87 -24.80
CA THR A 3 -20.15 9.62 -25.58
C THR A 3 -18.93 8.72 -25.38
N TYR A 4 -17.72 9.31 -25.37
CA TYR A 4 -16.47 8.59 -25.12
C TYR A 4 -16.44 7.94 -23.73
N ILE A 5 -16.91 8.65 -22.69
CA ILE A 5 -16.96 8.08 -21.33
C ILE A 5 -17.94 6.88 -21.30
N LYS A 6 -19.06 6.96 -22.02
CA LYS A 6 -20.01 5.84 -22.13
C LYS A 6 -19.40 4.65 -22.86
N GLU A 7 -18.78 4.88 -24.02
CA GLU A 7 -18.10 3.83 -24.81
C GLU A 7 -16.98 3.17 -24.00
N SER A 8 -16.13 3.94 -23.32
CA SER A 8 -15.06 3.38 -22.48
C SER A 8 -15.59 2.57 -21.29
N VAL A 9 -16.70 2.97 -20.67
CA VAL A 9 -17.32 2.19 -19.57
C VAL A 9 -17.93 0.89 -20.09
N GLU A 10 -18.52 0.92 -21.29
CA GLU A 10 -19.10 -0.25 -21.94
C GLU A 10 -18.01 -1.23 -22.40
N GLU A 11 -16.91 -0.73 -22.97
CA GLU A 11 -15.73 -1.52 -23.31
C GLU A 11 -15.10 -2.18 -22.08
N LEU A 12 -14.92 -1.42 -21.00
CA LEU A 12 -14.35 -1.94 -19.75
C LEU A 12 -15.25 -3.01 -19.13
N ARG A 13 -16.57 -2.84 -19.14
CA ARG A 13 -17.50 -3.85 -18.60
C ARG A 13 -17.56 -5.13 -19.44
N ASN A 14 -17.43 -5.03 -20.76
CA ASN A 14 -17.52 -6.18 -21.66
C ASN A 14 -16.18 -6.94 -21.81
N ASN A 15 -15.04 -6.28 -21.63
CA ASN A 15 -13.72 -6.89 -21.80
C ASN A 15 -12.96 -7.12 -20.48
N VAL A 16 -13.45 -6.64 -19.34
CA VAL A 16 -12.82 -6.84 -18.03
C VAL A 16 -13.77 -7.60 -17.10
N THR A 17 -13.32 -8.75 -16.63
CA THR A 17 -14.00 -9.48 -15.56
C THR A 17 -13.72 -8.83 -14.22
N LEU A 18 -14.69 -8.09 -13.69
CA LEU A 18 -14.62 -7.56 -12.34
C LEU A 18 -14.85 -8.69 -11.32
N PRO A 19 -14.09 -8.71 -10.21
CA PRO A 19 -14.32 -9.67 -9.14
C PRO A 19 -15.71 -9.47 -8.54
N SER A 20 -16.30 -10.56 -8.06
CA SER A 20 -17.52 -10.48 -7.26
C SER A 20 -17.28 -9.61 -6.01
N LYS A 21 -18.34 -9.05 -5.44
CA LYS A 21 -18.21 -8.24 -4.21
C LYS A 21 -17.51 -8.99 -3.07
N ALA A 22 -17.73 -10.30 -2.98
CA ALA A 22 -17.10 -11.15 -1.97
C ALA A 22 -15.59 -11.31 -2.20
N GLU A 23 -15.17 -11.56 -3.44
CA GLU A 23 -13.75 -11.66 -3.81
C GLU A 23 -13.04 -10.32 -3.64
N ALA A 24 -13.66 -9.23 -4.08
CA ALA A 24 -13.11 -7.89 -3.92
C ALA A 24 -12.90 -7.53 -2.44
N SER A 25 -13.86 -7.89 -1.57
CA SER A 25 -13.73 -7.67 -0.12
C SER A 25 -12.63 -8.53 0.49
N ASN A 26 -12.47 -9.78 0.05
CA ASN A 26 -11.40 -10.64 0.54
C ASN A 26 -10.03 -10.05 0.18
N LEU A 27 -9.85 -9.66 -1.09
CA LEU A 27 -8.65 -9.00 -1.57
C LEU A 27 -8.36 -7.69 -0.81
N MET A 28 -9.39 -6.89 -0.52
CA MET A 28 -9.26 -5.67 0.28
C MET A 28 -8.71 -5.96 1.69
N VAL A 29 -9.22 -7.00 2.36
CA VAL A 29 -8.73 -7.40 3.69
C VAL A 29 -7.28 -7.84 3.63
N ILE A 30 -6.90 -8.63 2.62
CA ILE A 30 -5.51 -9.07 2.41
C ILE A 30 -4.59 -7.84 2.28
N VAL A 31 -4.94 -6.89 1.41
CA VAL A 31 -4.14 -5.66 1.21
C VAL A 31 -4.05 -4.83 2.49
N ALA A 32 -5.14 -4.72 3.25
CA ALA A 32 -5.15 -3.98 4.51
C ALA A 32 -4.18 -4.59 5.54
N VAL A 33 -4.17 -5.92 5.67
CA VAL A 33 -3.26 -6.63 6.58
C VAL A 33 -1.80 -6.39 6.19
N PHE A 34 -1.45 -6.55 4.91
CA PHE A 34 -0.08 -6.30 4.46
C PHE A 34 0.35 -4.85 4.66
N SER A 35 -0.55 -3.89 4.41
CA SER A 35 -0.29 -2.47 4.65
C SER A 35 0.07 -2.18 6.11
N ILE A 36 -0.64 -2.80 7.06
CA ILE A 36 -0.36 -2.66 8.50
C ILE A 36 1.00 -3.26 8.85
N ILE A 37 1.31 -4.46 8.34
CA ILE A 37 2.59 -5.13 8.59
C ILE A 37 3.75 -4.29 8.06
N PHE A 38 3.64 -3.76 6.84
CA PHE A 38 4.68 -2.91 6.26
C PHE A 38 4.85 -1.60 7.03
N ALA A 39 3.75 -0.97 7.47
CA ALA A 39 3.82 0.24 8.29
C ALA A 39 4.55 0.00 9.63
N LEU A 40 4.31 -1.13 10.29
CA LEU A 40 5.04 -1.50 11.50
C LEU A 40 6.51 -1.82 11.22
N ALA A 41 6.81 -2.46 10.08
CA ALA A 41 8.18 -2.75 9.67
C ALA A 41 8.97 -1.46 9.41
N THR A 42 8.41 -0.50 8.65
CA THR A 42 9.07 0.79 8.40
C THR A 42 9.27 1.57 9.68
N TRP A 43 8.26 1.60 10.57
CA TRP A 43 8.40 2.22 11.89
C TRP A 43 9.52 1.60 12.72
N GLY A 44 9.66 0.27 12.69
CA GLY A 44 10.73 -0.44 13.37
C GLY A 44 12.11 -0.07 12.82
N VAL A 45 12.25 -0.02 11.49
CA VAL A 45 13.48 0.41 10.81
C VAL A 45 13.84 1.84 11.22
N ASP A 46 12.89 2.79 11.13
CA ASP A 46 13.11 4.20 11.48
C ASP A 46 13.60 4.37 12.93
N THR A 47 13.02 3.60 13.85
CA THR A 47 13.39 3.63 15.27
C THR A 47 14.79 3.08 15.51
N VAL A 48 15.13 1.95 14.89
CA VAL A 48 16.46 1.33 15.03
C VAL A 48 17.53 2.22 14.43
N PHE A 49 17.31 2.74 13.22
CA PHE A 49 18.26 3.63 12.55
C PHE A 49 18.49 4.90 13.35
N SER A 50 17.43 5.52 13.88
CA SER A 50 17.56 6.73 14.71
C SER A 50 18.44 6.49 15.93
N ARG A 51 18.26 5.34 16.61
CA ARG A 51 19.08 4.98 17.78
C ARG A 51 20.52 4.68 17.40
N VAL A 52 20.77 3.95 16.31
CA VAL A 52 22.13 3.66 15.84
C VAL A 52 22.87 4.95 15.48
N VAL A 53 22.19 5.88 14.79
CA VAL A 53 22.76 7.18 14.43
C VAL A 53 23.08 8.00 15.69
N GLN A 54 22.16 8.07 16.65
CA GLN A 54 22.42 8.75 17.93
C GLN A 54 23.65 8.19 18.64
N LEU A 55 23.74 6.86 18.78
CA LEU A 55 24.90 6.21 19.39
C LEU A 55 26.20 6.53 18.62
N TYR A 56 26.17 6.52 17.30
CA TYR A 56 27.34 6.89 16.50
C TYR A 56 27.81 8.32 16.80
N PHE A 57 26.89 9.29 16.85
CA PHE A 57 27.23 10.67 17.17
C PHE A 57 27.75 10.83 18.61
N ASP A 58 27.12 10.15 19.57
CA ASP A 58 27.51 10.20 20.97
C ASP A 58 28.91 9.60 21.23
N TYR A 59 29.30 8.54 20.51
CA TYR A 59 30.60 7.86 20.72
C TYR A 59 31.74 8.43 19.87
N VAL A 60 31.45 9.01 18.71
CA VAL A 60 32.49 9.44 17.76
C VAL A 60 32.76 10.95 17.84
N LEU A 61 31.76 11.76 18.18
CA LEU A 61 31.86 13.22 18.14
C LEU A 61 31.96 13.88 19.52
N ASN A 62 31.56 13.20 20.59
CA ASN A 62 31.64 13.65 21.98
C ASN A 62 32.69 12.84 22.75
#